data_AF-A0A553QI65-F1
#
_entry.id   AF-A0A553QI65-F1
#
_cell.length_a   1.000
_cell.length_b   1.000
_cell.length_c   1.000
_cell.angle_alpha   90.00
_cell.angle_beta   90.00
_cell.angle_gamma   90.00
#
_symmetry.space_group_name_H-M   'P 1'
#
loop_
_entity.id
_entity.type
_entity.pdbx_description
1 polymer ?
#
loop_
_entity_poly.entity_id
_entity_poly.type
_entity_poly.pdbx_seq_one_letter_code
_entity_poly.pdbx_strand_id
1 'polypeptide(L)'
;MSEREASEHEKQEDAAEELGEEEEAKPKHKPFLPALVPPKIPDGEKVDFDDIHRKRMEKDLNELQTLIEAHFDKRKREEEELINLTQRIENRRSERAEQHRIRTERERERQNKLAEEKARKEEEEAKRKADDEAKKKKVLTSFQFTGYMQRTEKRGGPKKQTEREKKKSILSERRKELIIDNIGADKLRETADELWKWMRQLEAEKFELYYRYGCQKYEITVLRNRVSDHQKNTKGSRSKRGLRK
;
A
#
# COMPACT_ATOMS: atom_id res chain seq x y z
N MET A 1 32.98 -33.93 16.29
CA MET A 1 33.38 -33.25 17.52
C MET A 1 32.13 -32.56 18.05
N SER A 2 31.52 -33.02 19.16
CA SER A 2 32.05 -33.02 20.54
C SER A 2 32.09 -31.57 21.04
N GLU A 3 31.04 -31.10 21.73
CA GLU A 3 30.86 -31.07 23.21
C GLU A 3 31.25 -29.68 23.76
N ARG A 4 30.69 -29.11 24.85
CA ARG A 4 29.65 -29.57 25.80
C ARG A 4 29.01 -28.38 26.55
N GLU A 5 27.85 -28.61 27.18
CA GLU A 5 27.24 -28.10 28.45
C GLU A 5 27.66 -26.71 29.05
N ALA A 6 26.86 -26.02 29.88
CA ALA A 6 25.63 -26.37 30.62
C ALA A 6 24.55 -25.26 30.43
N SER A 7 23.24 -25.52 30.58
CA SER A 7 22.44 -25.54 31.83
C SER A 7 22.50 -24.21 32.62
N GLU A 8 21.42 -23.64 33.14
CA GLU A 8 20.04 -24.13 33.39
C GLU A 8 19.08 -22.89 33.40
N HIS A 9 17.86 -22.76 33.95
CA HIS A 9 16.91 -23.49 34.82
C HIS A 9 15.54 -22.77 34.63
N GLU A 10 14.31 -23.30 34.72
CA GLU A 10 13.67 -24.61 34.49
C GLU A 10 12.14 -24.33 34.20
N LYS A 11 11.30 -25.34 33.98
CA LYS A 11 9.82 -25.21 33.84
C LYS A 11 9.09 -25.37 35.19
N GLN A 12 7.88 -24.82 35.31
CA GLN A 12 6.78 -25.48 36.03
C GLN A 12 5.48 -25.43 35.20
N GLU A 13 4.73 -26.52 35.23
CA GLU A 13 3.43 -26.73 34.59
C GLU A 13 2.41 -27.27 35.61
N ASP A 14 1.17 -27.37 35.17
CA ASP A 14 -0.10 -27.56 35.88
C ASP A 14 -0.30 -28.76 36.85
N ALA A 15 -1.38 -28.60 37.64
CA ALA A 15 -2.40 -29.59 38.03
C ALA A 15 -2.27 -30.59 39.21
N ALA A 16 -3.47 -30.77 39.81
CA ALA A 16 -4.07 -31.96 40.41
C ALA A 16 -3.92 -32.26 41.91
N GLU A 17 -4.97 -32.91 42.43
CA GLU A 17 -5.22 -33.30 43.82
C GLU A 17 -4.77 -34.74 44.08
N GLU A 18 -4.44 -35.08 45.33
CA GLU A 18 -4.87 -36.36 45.91
C GLU A 18 -5.05 -36.26 47.44
N LEU A 19 -5.81 -37.19 48.03
CA LEU A 19 -6.16 -37.26 49.45
C LEU A 19 -5.14 -38.09 50.25
N GLY A 20 -4.99 -37.77 51.54
CA GLY A 20 -4.25 -38.60 52.50
C GLY A 20 -4.75 -38.37 53.93
N GLU A 21 -5.07 -39.47 54.63
CA GLU A 21 -5.46 -39.48 56.04
C GLU A 21 -4.23 -39.75 56.94
N GLU A 22 -4.16 -39.16 58.14
CA GLU A 22 -3.67 -39.85 59.35
C GLU A 22 -3.99 -39.07 60.65
N GLU A 23 -3.61 -39.61 61.82
CA GLU A 23 -4.39 -39.51 63.07
C GLU A 23 -3.85 -38.62 64.22
N GLU A 24 -4.69 -38.47 65.26
CA GLU A 24 -4.37 -38.21 66.69
C GLU A 24 -3.47 -37.02 67.11
N ALA A 25 -4.10 -36.00 67.72
CA ALA A 25 -3.58 -35.39 68.97
C ALA A 25 -4.69 -34.69 69.79
N LYS A 26 -5.05 -35.23 70.97
CA LYS A 26 -6.10 -34.66 71.85
C LYS A 26 -5.55 -33.67 72.89
N PRO A 27 -6.16 -32.48 73.07
CA PRO A 27 -6.19 -31.78 74.35
C PRO A 27 -7.59 -31.87 75.00
N LYS A 28 -7.65 -32.14 76.31
CA LYS A 28 -8.92 -32.29 77.05
C LYS A 28 -9.45 -30.95 77.56
N HIS A 29 -10.69 -30.60 77.22
CA HIS A 29 -11.44 -29.52 77.88
C HIS A 29 -12.79 -30.04 78.42
N LYS A 30 -13.24 -29.55 79.57
CA LYS A 30 -14.48 -30.00 80.22
C LYS A 30 -15.62 -29.00 79.97
N PRO A 31 -16.73 -29.38 79.30
CA PRO A 31 -17.93 -28.57 79.30
C PRO A 31 -18.69 -28.74 80.64
N PHE A 32 -19.09 -27.64 81.26
CA PHE A 32 -20.01 -27.63 82.40
C PHE A 32 -21.38 -27.20 81.90
N LEU A 33 -22.32 -28.16 81.76
CA LEU A 33 -23.67 -27.92 81.23
C LEU A 33 -24.70 -27.83 82.37
N PRO A 34 -25.40 -26.69 82.54
CA PRO A 34 -26.68 -26.66 83.26
C PRO A 34 -27.74 -27.46 82.49
N ALA A 35 -28.74 -27.99 83.20
CA ALA A 35 -29.76 -28.87 82.62
C ALA A 35 -31.19 -28.30 82.70
N LEU A 36 -32.01 -28.67 81.71
CA LEU A 36 -33.44 -28.31 81.52
C LEU A 36 -33.64 -26.80 81.19
N VAL A 37 -34.70 -26.37 80.49
CA VAL A 37 -36.05 -26.96 80.28
C VAL A 37 -36.41 -27.00 78.78
N PRO A 38 -37.15 -28.02 78.27
CA PRO A 38 -37.67 -28.01 76.90
C PRO A 38 -38.73 -26.90 76.69
N PRO A 39 -38.63 -26.07 75.64
CA PRO A 39 -39.62 -25.03 75.38
C PRO A 39 -40.99 -25.63 75.07
N LYS A 40 -42.04 -25.05 75.67
CA LYS A 40 -43.43 -25.46 75.47
C LYS A 40 -43.91 -24.97 74.10
N ILE A 41 -44.11 -25.87 73.14
CA ILE A 41 -44.71 -25.56 71.84
C ILE A 41 -46.21 -25.29 72.06
N PRO A 42 -46.78 -24.14 71.67
CA PRO A 42 -48.23 -23.89 71.70
C PRO A 42 -48.97 -24.73 70.66
N ASP A 43 -50.20 -25.13 70.96
CA ASP A 43 -50.99 -26.01 70.11
C ASP A 43 -51.44 -25.37 68.79
N GLY A 44 -51.32 -26.13 67.71
CA GLY A 44 -52.47 -26.33 66.82
C GLY A 44 -52.79 -25.28 65.76
N GLU A 45 -51.88 -24.37 65.39
CA GLU A 45 -52.05 -23.67 64.11
C GLU A 45 -51.97 -24.70 62.97
N LYS A 46 -53.04 -24.80 62.18
CA LYS A 46 -53.26 -25.89 61.24
C LYS A 46 -52.46 -25.66 59.95
N VAL A 47 -51.18 -26.04 60.00
CA VAL A 47 -50.19 -25.88 58.92
C VAL A 47 -50.79 -26.27 57.57
N ASP A 48 -50.99 -25.28 56.71
CA ASP A 48 -51.49 -25.46 55.36
C ASP A 48 -50.32 -25.81 54.42
N PHE A 49 -50.34 -27.04 53.91
CA PHE A 49 -49.31 -27.54 53.00
C PHE A 49 -49.36 -26.87 51.62
N ASP A 50 -50.53 -26.39 51.19
CA ASP A 50 -50.67 -25.64 49.93
C ASP A 50 -50.16 -24.20 50.08
N ASP A 51 -50.27 -23.60 51.27
CA ASP A 51 -49.63 -22.33 51.62
C ASP A 51 -48.09 -22.47 51.66
N ILE A 52 -47.57 -23.52 52.29
CA ILE A 52 -46.12 -23.83 52.26
C ILE A 52 -45.63 -24.03 50.82
N HIS A 53 -46.35 -24.81 50.01
CA HIS A 53 -45.94 -25.06 48.62
C HIS A 53 -45.99 -23.78 47.77
N ARG A 54 -47.02 -22.94 47.95
CA ARG A 54 -47.16 -21.65 47.28
C ARG A 54 -46.05 -20.67 47.67
N LYS A 55 -45.77 -20.50 48.97
CA LYS A 55 -44.68 -19.65 49.48
C LYS A 55 -43.31 -20.14 49.03
N ARG A 56 -43.12 -21.46 48.87
CA ARG A 56 -41.91 -22.02 48.26
C ARG A 56 -41.78 -21.63 46.79
N MET A 57 -42.82 -21.86 45.99
CA MET A 57 -42.81 -21.48 44.56
C MET A 57 -42.63 -19.97 44.36
N GLU A 58 -43.23 -19.14 45.22
CA GLU A 58 -43.07 -17.68 45.20
C GLU A 58 -41.65 -17.25 45.59
N LYS A 59 -41.07 -17.82 46.66
CA LYS A 59 -39.66 -17.60 47.03
C LYS A 59 -38.73 -18.01 45.88
N ASP A 60 -38.87 -19.22 45.36
CA ASP A 60 -37.96 -19.78 44.37
C ASP A 60 -38.07 -19.02 43.02
N LEU A 61 -39.25 -18.46 42.69
CA LEU A 61 -39.45 -17.56 41.56
C LEU A 61 -38.83 -16.17 41.77
N ASN A 62 -38.98 -15.57 42.96
CA ASN A 62 -38.36 -14.29 43.30
C ASN A 62 -36.82 -14.40 43.37
N GLU A 63 -36.29 -15.52 43.88
CA GLU A 63 -34.86 -15.82 43.90
C GLU A 63 -34.31 -16.03 42.48
N LEU A 64 -35.05 -16.71 41.60
CA LEU A 64 -34.71 -16.83 40.18
C LEU A 64 -34.70 -15.46 39.48
N GLN A 65 -35.68 -14.59 39.71
CA GLN A 65 -35.70 -13.22 39.17
C GLN A 65 -34.48 -12.43 39.66
N THR A 66 -34.19 -12.48 40.97
CA THR A 66 -33.02 -11.81 41.57
C THR A 66 -31.70 -12.29 40.97
N LEU A 67 -31.56 -13.60 40.73
CA LEU A 67 -30.39 -14.21 40.08
C LEU A 67 -30.24 -13.77 38.61
N ILE A 68 -31.36 -13.69 37.88
CA ILE A 68 -31.37 -13.22 36.48
C ILE A 68 -30.92 -11.76 36.41
N GLU A 69 -31.52 -10.87 37.22
CA GLU A 69 -31.18 -9.45 37.26
C GLU A 69 -29.72 -9.24 37.69
N ALA A 70 -29.28 -9.90 38.77
CA ALA A 70 -27.90 -9.80 39.25
C ALA A 70 -26.87 -10.30 38.21
N HIS A 71 -27.20 -11.35 37.44
CA HIS A 71 -26.34 -11.83 36.35
C HIS A 71 -26.26 -10.81 35.21
N PHE A 72 -27.39 -10.24 34.76
CA PHE A 72 -27.40 -9.23 33.70
C PHE A 72 -26.69 -7.93 34.12
N ASP A 73 -26.95 -7.42 35.33
CA ASP A 73 -26.30 -6.20 35.83
C ASP A 73 -24.81 -6.40 36.13
N LYS A 74 -24.38 -7.60 36.56
CA LYS A 74 -22.96 -7.93 36.65
C LYS A 74 -22.33 -7.91 35.26
N ARG A 75 -22.87 -8.70 34.33
CA ARG A 75 -22.32 -8.85 32.98
C ARG A 75 -22.27 -7.52 32.23
N LYS A 76 -23.31 -6.69 32.35
CA LYS A 76 -23.37 -5.36 31.73
C LYS A 76 -22.25 -4.45 32.23
N ARG A 77 -21.99 -4.42 33.55
CA ARG A 77 -20.86 -3.65 34.12
C ARG A 77 -19.51 -4.18 33.64
N GLU A 78 -19.33 -5.50 33.62
CA GLU A 78 -18.09 -6.13 33.11
C GLU A 78 -17.87 -5.82 31.61
N GLU A 79 -18.92 -5.82 30.79
CA GLU A 79 -18.85 -5.44 29.37
C GLU A 79 -18.59 -3.93 29.18
N GLU A 80 -19.25 -3.05 29.96
CA GLU A 80 -18.99 -1.61 29.95
C GLU A 80 -17.54 -1.28 30.39
N GLU A 81 -17.02 -1.92 31.43
CA GLU A 81 -15.62 -1.79 31.86
C GLU A 81 -14.63 -2.27 30.79
N LEU A 82 -14.91 -3.42 30.17
CA LEU A 82 -14.07 -3.99 29.10
C LEU A 82 -14.06 -3.10 27.84
N ILE A 83 -15.21 -2.53 27.46
CA ILE A 83 -15.32 -1.56 26.36
C ILE A 83 -14.50 -0.30 26.67
N ASN A 84 -14.66 0.28 27.86
CA ASN A 84 -13.90 1.46 28.29
C ASN A 84 -12.38 1.21 28.31
N LEU A 85 -11.95 0.05 28.82
CA LEU A 85 -10.55 -0.36 28.82
C LEU A 85 -10.00 -0.53 27.39
N THR A 86 -10.76 -1.20 26.52
CA THR A 86 -10.40 -1.44 25.12
C THR A 86 -10.28 -0.14 24.34
N GLN A 87 -11.25 0.77 24.46
CA GLN A 87 -11.21 2.09 23.85
C GLN A 87 -10.00 2.90 24.33
N ARG A 88 -9.68 2.84 25.63
CA ARG A 88 -8.49 3.50 26.20
C ARG A 88 -7.18 2.85 25.74
N ILE A 89 -7.14 1.56 25.43
CA ILE A 89 -5.99 0.89 24.81
C ILE A 89 -5.84 1.34 23.35
N GLU A 90 -6.94 1.42 22.60
CA GLU A 90 -6.91 1.77 21.18
C GLU A 90 -6.57 3.25 20.94
N ASN A 91 -7.08 4.17 21.77
CA ASN A 91 -6.64 5.58 21.76
C ASN A 91 -5.12 5.69 22.00
N ARG A 92 -4.57 4.93 22.95
CA ARG A 92 -3.11 4.85 23.18
C ARG A 92 -2.35 4.08 22.09
N ARG A 93 -3.01 3.43 21.13
CA ARG A 93 -2.40 2.85 19.93
C ARG A 93 -2.41 3.86 18.78
N SER A 94 -3.53 4.54 18.54
CA SER A 94 -3.65 5.59 17.53
C SER A 94 -2.73 6.77 17.83
N GLU A 95 -2.67 7.25 19.08
CA GLU A 95 -1.72 8.29 19.54
C GLU A 95 -0.26 7.91 19.23
N ARG A 96 0.14 6.66 19.48
CA ARG A 96 1.51 6.18 19.18
C ARG A 96 1.76 6.05 17.68
N ALA A 97 0.77 5.61 16.90
CA ALA A 97 0.85 5.56 15.44
C ALA A 97 0.95 6.97 14.84
N GLU A 98 0.25 7.95 15.39
CA GLU A 98 0.31 9.35 15.00
C GLU A 98 1.66 9.99 15.38
N GLN A 99 2.14 9.78 16.62
CA GLN A 99 3.51 10.19 17.00
C GLN A 99 4.57 9.58 16.08
N HIS A 100 4.40 8.33 15.65
CA HIS A 100 5.30 7.69 14.68
C HIS A 100 5.19 8.36 13.30
N ARG A 101 3.97 8.62 12.80
CA ARG A 101 3.74 9.35 11.53
C ARG A 101 4.42 10.71 11.55
N ILE A 102 4.17 11.53 12.58
CA ILE A 102 4.76 12.86 12.74
C ILE A 102 6.30 12.79 12.80
N ARG A 103 6.89 11.78 13.47
CA ARG A 103 8.35 11.57 13.47
C ARG A 103 8.87 11.22 12.08
N THR A 104 8.23 10.30 11.36
CA THR A 104 8.63 9.92 9.99
C THR A 104 8.44 11.06 8.98
N GLU A 105 7.42 11.89 9.16
CA GLU A 105 7.14 13.04 8.30
C GLU A 105 8.18 14.15 8.51
N ARG A 106 8.48 14.51 9.78
CA ARG A 106 9.55 15.47 10.10
C ARG A 106 10.91 14.98 9.64
N GLU A 107 11.19 13.68 9.73
CA GLU A 107 12.44 13.13 9.18
C GLU A 107 12.48 13.23 7.65
N ARG A 108 11.38 12.87 6.96
CA ARG A 108 11.24 13.04 5.52
C ARG A 108 11.39 14.50 5.09
N GLU A 109 10.86 15.44 5.87
CA GLU A 109 11.02 16.88 5.64
C GLU A 109 12.48 17.33 5.79
N ARG A 110 13.22 16.82 6.80
CA ARG A 110 14.66 17.08 6.95
C ARG A 110 15.47 16.53 5.77
N GLN A 111 15.21 15.28 5.37
CA GLN A 111 15.88 14.67 4.22
C GLN A 111 15.54 15.40 2.91
N ASN A 112 14.29 15.82 2.72
CA ASN A 112 13.87 16.62 1.57
C ASN A 112 14.58 17.99 1.55
N LYS A 113 14.67 18.70 2.69
CA LYS A 113 15.37 19.99 2.78
C LYS A 113 16.87 19.88 2.47
N LEU A 114 17.53 18.83 2.97
CA LEU A 114 18.93 18.54 2.63
C LEU A 114 19.11 18.18 1.15
N ALA A 115 18.15 17.45 0.55
CA ALA A 115 18.15 17.15 -0.88
C ALA A 115 17.89 18.40 -1.74
N GLU A 116 17.02 19.30 -1.30
CA GLU A 116 16.69 20.57 -1.97
C GLU A 116 17.84 21.58 -1.88
N GLU A 117 18.47 21.74 -0.71
CA GLU A 117 19.67 22.57 -0.57
C GLU A 117 20.81 22.04 -1.45
N LYS A 118 21.01 20.71 -1.47
CA LYS A 118 22.00 20.06 -2.34
C LYS A 118 21.66 20.25 -3.82
N ALA A 119 20.41 20.09 -4.23
CA ALA A 119 19.97 20.28 -5.61
C ALA A 119 20.12 21.74 -6.05
N ARG A 120 19.78 22.71 -5.20
CA ARG A 120 20.00 24.14 -5.44
C ARG A 120 21.49 24.46 -5.56
N LYS A 121 22.34 23.88 -4.71
CA LYS A 121 23.79 24.05 -4.79
C LYS A 121 24.37 23.44 -6.08
N GLU A 122 23.84 22.29 -6.50
CA GLU A 122 24.17 21.66 -7.79
C GLU A 122 23.68 22.51 -8.98
N GLU A 123 22.52 23.17 -8.88
CA GLU A 123 22.01 24.11 -9.89
C GLU A 123 22.85 25.39 -9.96
N GLU A 124 23.22 25.99 -8.81
CA GLU A 124 24.09 27.17 -8.75
C GLU A 124 25.51 26.85 -9.27
N GLU A 125 26.06 25.65 -8.97
CA GLU A 125 27.32 25.19 -9.55
C GLU A 125 27.19 24.89 -11.05
N ALA A 126 26.13 24.23 -11.50
CA ALA A 126 25.87 23.97 -12.92
C ALA A 126 25.69 25.26 -13.72
N LYS A 127 25.01 26.27 -13.14
CA LYS A 127 24.87 27.61 -13.72
C LYS A 127 26.21 28.32 -13.80
N ARG A 128 27.01 28.33 -12.74
CA ARG A 128 28.37 28.90 -12.77
C ARG A 128 29.25 28.20 -13.81
N LYS A 129 29.18 26.87 -13.89
CA LYS A 129 29.92 26.05 -14.86
C LYS A 129 29.47 26.35 -16.29
N ALA A 130 28.18 26.54 -16.52
CA ALA A 130 27.62 26.97 -17.80
C ALA A 130 28.03 28.41 -18.16
N ASP A 131 28.09 29.34 -17.21
CA ASP A 131 28.57 30.70 -17.42
C ASP A 131 30.08 30.75 -17.72
N ASP A 132 30.89 29.96 -17.01
CA ASP A 132 32.34 29.85 -17.26
C ASP A 132 32.64 29.08 -18.55
N GLU A 133 31.84 28.08 -18.92
CA GLU A 133 31.87 27.46 -20.25
C GLU A 133 31.39 28.43 -21.34
N ALA A 134 30.38 29.28 -21.08
CA ALA A 134 29.92 30.32 -22.00
C ALA A 134 30.98 31.43 -22.19
N LYS A 135 31.74 31.80 -21.15
CA LYS A 135 32.89 32.71 -21.25
C LYS A 135 34.01 32.09 -22.09
N LYS A 136 34.42 30.85 -21.77
CA LYS A 136 35.41 30.08 -22.57
C LYS A 136 34.97 29.94 -24.02
N LYS A 137 33.70 29.62 -24.25
CA LYS A 137 33.06 29.55 -25.57
C LYS A 137 33.05 30.89 -26.29
N LYS A 138 32.76 32.02 -25.63
CA LYS A 138 32.82 33.36 -26.26
C LYS A 138 34.24 33.69 -26.73
N VAL A 139 35.25 33.43 -25.90
CA VAL A 139 36.66 33.58 -26.28
C VAL A 139 37.02 32.66 -27.46
N LEU A 140 36.66 31.38 -27.40
CA LEU A 140 36.97 30.38 -28.44
C LEU A 140 36.18 30.60 -29.75
N THR A 141 34.96 31.14 -29.69
CA THR A 141 34.11 31.37 -30.88
C THR A 141 34.62 32.53 -31.74
N SER A 142 35.51 33.38 -31.21
CA SER A 142 36.30 34.32 -32.01
C SER A 142 37.19 33.62 -33.04
N PHE A 143 37.49 32.32 -32.84
CA PHE A 143 38.30 31.48 -33.73
C PHE A 143 37.46 30.36 -34.39
N GLN A 144 36.58 30.76 -35.33
CA GLN A 144 36.00 29.91 -36.39
C GLN A 144 35.44 28.51 -35.99
N PHE A 145 34.47 28.44 -35.07
CA PHE A 145 33.81 27.16 -34.69
C PHE A 145 32.29 27.10 -34.92
N THR A 146 31.84 27.64 -36.04
CA THR A 146 30.43 27.96 -36.38
C THR A 146 29.52 26.76 -36.73
N GLY A 147 29.78 25.55 -36.21
CA GLY A 147 29.04 24.33 -36.58
C GLY A 147 28.69 23.35 -35.45
N TYR A 148 29.33 23.45 -34.28
CA TYR A 148 29.03 22.61 -33.12
C TYR A 148 28.11 23.32 -32.12
N MET A 149 28.35 24.62 -31.91
CA MET A 149 27.76 25.39 -30.81
C MET A 149 26.25 25.67 -30.95
N GLN A 150 25.70 25.68 -32.16
CA GLN A 150 24.25 25.77 -32.39
C GLN A 150 23.50 24.47 -32.04
N ARG A 151 24.22 23.33 -31.88
CA ARG A 151 23.64 22.04 -31.49
C ARG A 151 23.64 21.82 -29.97
N THR A 152 24.45 22.56 -29.21
CA THR A 152 24.45 22.49 -27.73
C THR A 152 23.39 23.39 -27.11
N GLU A 153 23.19 24.61 -27.61
CA GLU A 153 22.12 25.51 -27.11
C GLU A 153 20.72 24.90 -27.27
N LYS A 154 20.44 24.21 -28.38
CA LYS A 154 19.18 23.47 -28.59
C LYS A 154 19.02 22.22 -27.71
N ARG A 155 20.01 21.88 -26.88
CA ARG A 155 19.97 20.79 -25.87
C ARG A 155 19.86 21.30 -24.42
N GLY A 156 19.94 22.62 -24.19
CA GLY A 156 19.88 23.22 -22.85
C GLY A 156 18.47 23.45 -22.28
N GLY A 157 17.41 23.28 -23.09
CA GLY A 157 16.03 23.26 -22.58
C GLY A 157 15.71 21.95 -21.86
N PRO A 158 14.57 21.88 -21.13
CA PRO A 158 14.12 20.63 -20.50
C PRO A 158 14.09 19.50 -21.55
N LYS A 159 14.63 18.33 -21.19
CA LYS A 159 14.87 17.20 -22.10
C LYS A 159 13.61 16.87 -22.89
N LYS A 160 13.56 17.31 -24.15
CA LYS A 160 12.47 16.97 -25.06
C LYS A 160 12.47 15.45 -25.25
N GLN A 161 11.39 14.81 -24.79
CA GLN A 161 11.20 13.37 -24.81
C GLN A 161 11.63 12.80 -26.16
N THR A 162 12.59 11.87 -26.15
CA THR A 162 13.16 11.36 -27.40
C THR A 162 12.11 10.54 -28.16
N GLU A 163 12.25 10.42 -29.48
CA GLU A 163 11.34 9.57 -30.27
C GLU A 163 11.36 8.10 -29.81
N ARG A 164 12.45 7.65 -29.16
CA ARG A 164 12.54 6.34 -28.49
C ARG A 164 11.67 6.27 -27.25
N GLU A 165 11.70 7.30 -26.40
CA GLU A 165 10.85 7.40 -25.20
C GLU A 165 9.37 7.55 -25.58
N LYS A 166 9.02 8.41 -26.55
CA LYS A 166 7.66 8.54 -27.08
C LYS A 166 7.14 7.20 -27.61
N LYS A 167 7.91 6.53 -28.46
CA LYS A 167 7.56 5.20 -28.98
C LYS A 167 7.37 4.19 -27.84
N LYS A 168 8.23 4.19 -26.81
CA LYS A 168 8.06 3.31 -25.65
C LYS A 168 6.78 3.63 -24.89
N SER A 169 6.50 4.91 -24.63
CA SER A 169 5.29 5.38 -23.94
C SER A 169 4.02 4.93 -24.66
N ILE A 170 3.90 5.23 -25.96
CA ILE A 170 2.73 4.89 -26.79
C ILE A 170 2.55 3.37 -26.92
N LEU A 171 3.65 2.59 -26.95
CA LEU A 171 3.55 1.12 -26.99
C LEU A 171 3.19 0.51 -25.63
N SER A 172 3.60 1.11 -24.51
CA SER A 172 3.13 0.72 -23.17
C SER A 172 1.65 1.04 -22.98
N GLU A 173 1.21 2.23 -23.39
CA GLU A 173 -0.20 2.67 -23.35
C GLU A 173 -1.13 1.76 -24.17
N ARG A 174 -0.66 1.29 -25.34
CA ARG A 174 -1.39 0.33 -26.18
C ARG A 174 -1.32 -1.12 -25.69
N ARG A 175 -0.42 -1.45 -24.75
CA ARG A 175 -0.28 -2.82 -24.20
C ARG A 175 -1.26 -2.99 -23.04
N LYS A 176 -2.43 -3.54 -23.35
CA LYS A 176 -3.29 -4.18 -22.34
C LYS A 176 -2.51 -5.30 -21.64
N GLU A 177 -2.64 -5.40 -20.33
CA GLU A 177 -2.04 -6.49 -19.56
C GLU A 177 -2.99 -7.70 -19.59
N LEU A 178 -2.43 -8.91 -19.63
CA LEU A 178 -3.19 -10.15 -19.62
C LEU A 178 -3.01 -10.85 -18.28
N ILE A 179 -4.10 -11.03 -17.54
CA ILE A 179 -4.14 -11.81 -16.31
C ILE A 179 -4.72 -13.18 -16.69
N ILE A 180 -3.96 -14.25 -16.54
CA ILE A 180 -4.33 -15.59 -17.04
C ILE A 180 -4.70 -16.53 -15.87
N ASP A 181 -4.00 -16.38 -14.75
CA ASP A 181 -3.81 -17.40 -13.71
C ASP A 181 -5.08 -17.88 -12.98
N ASN A 182 -6.21 -17.18 -13.15
CA ASN A 182 -7.50 -17.50 -12.53
C ASN A 182 -8.69 -17.42 -13.52
N ILE A 183 -8.47 -17.63 -14.82
CA ILE A 183 -9.52 -17.58 -15.86
C ILE A 183 -9.99 -19.01 -16.25
N GLY A 184 -11.32 -19.22 -16.25
CA GLY A 184 -11.94 -20.48 -16.68
C GLY A 184 -11.88 -20.71 -18.20
N ALA A 185 -11.96 -21.98 -18.61
CA ALA A 185 -11.65 -22.44 -19.97
C ALA A 185 -12.39 -21.70 -21.11
N ASP A 186 -13.67 -21.36 -20.94
CA ASP A 186 -14.43 -20.67 -21.99
C ASP A 186 -14.04 -19.20 -22.12
N LYS A 187 -13.76 -18.52 -21.01
CA LYS A 187 -13.19 -17.16 -21.02
C LYS A 187 -11.76 -17.12 -21.58
N LEU A 188 -10.98 -18.20 -21.42
CA LEU A 188 -9.69 -18.35 -22.11
C LEU A 188 -9.84 -18.49 -23.63
N ARG A 189 -10.93 -19.12 -24.11
CA ARG A 189 -11.25 -19.17 -25.55
C ARG A 189 -11.66 -17.79 -26.05
N GLU A 190 -12.58 -17.12 -25.37
CA GLU A 190 -13.04 -15.75 -25.72
C GLU A 190 -11.86 -14.77 -25.81
N THR A 191 -10.99 -14.74 -24.80
CA THR A 191 -9.82 -13.84 -24.78
C THR A 191 -8.76 -14.21 -25.83
N ALA A 192 -8.57 -15.50 -26.16
CA ALA A 192 -7.71 -15.90 -27.29
C ALA A 192 -8.27 -15.41 -28.64
N ASP A 193 -9.58 -15.52 -28.82
CA ASP A 193 -10.31 -15.05 -30.00
C ASP A 193 -10.23 -13.51 -30.15
N GLU A 194 -10.37 -12.76 -29.06
CA GLU A 194 -10.15 -11.31 -29.03
C GLU A 194 -8.71 -10.92 -29.39
N LEU A 195 -7.72 -11.61 -28.82
CA LEU A 195 -6.30 -11.37 -29.14
C LEU A 195 -5.99 -11.69 -30.60
N TRP A 196 -6.58 -12.73 -31.16
CA TRP A 196 -6.43 -13.06 -32.59
C TRP A 196 -7.05 -11.99 -33.49
N LYS A 197 -8.28 -11.55 -33.19
CA LYS A 197 -8.96 -10.44 -33.90
C LYS A 197 -8.14 -9.15 -33.82
N TRP A 198 -7.59 -8.82 -32.65
CA TRP A 198 -6.74 -7.65 -32.43
C TRP A 198 -5.41 -7.73 -33.19
N MET A 199 -4.75 -8.89 -33.17
CA MET A 199 -3.53 -9.13 -33.95
C MET A 199 -3.80 -8.95 -35.45
N ARG A 200 -4.92 -9.50 -35.95
CA ARG A 200 -5.31 -9.42 -37.36
C ARG A 200 -5.62 -7.98 -37.81
N GLN A 201 -6.24 -7.18 -36.95
CA GLN A 201 -6.45 -5.75 -37.19
C GLN A 201 -5.11 -4.98 -37.32
N LEU A 202 -4.16 -5.25 -36.40
CA LEU A 202 -2.83 -4.63 -36.45
C LEU A 202 -2.01 -5.04 -37.69
N GLU A 203 -2.19 -6.27 -38.19
CA GLU A 203 -1.61 -6.68 -39.48
C GLU A 203 -2.18 -5.90 -40.67
N ALA A 204 -3.51 -5.68 -40.70
CA ALA A 204 -4.18 -4.95 -41.77
C ALA A 204 -3.76 -3.47 -41.78
N GLU A 205 -3.73 -2.81 -40.61
CA GLU A 205 -3.23 -1.42 -40.48
C GLU A 205 -1.76 -1.30 -40.90
N LYS A 206 -0.92 -2.27 -40.51
CA LYS A 206 0.49 -2.34 -40.92
C LYS A 206 0.62 -2.47 -42.45
N PHE A 207 -0.18 -3.32 -43.10
CA PHE A 207 -0.18 -3.48 -44.55
C PHE A 207 -0.57 -2.17 -45.26
N GLU A 208 -1.67 -1.54 -44.83
CA GLU A 208 -2.13 -0.24 -45.34
C GLU A 208 -1.04 0.85 -45.23
N LEU A 209 -0.36 0.93 -44.09
CA LEU A 209 0.74 1.88 -43.89
C LEU A 209 1.94 1.60 -44.79
N TYR A 210 2.29 0.34 -45.05
CA TYR A 210 3.33 -0.01 -46.02
C TYR A 210 2.95 0.35 -47.46
N TYR A 211 1.70 0.08 -47.87
CA TYR A 211 1.20 0.43 -49.20
C TYR A 211 1.22 1.95 -49.42
N ARG A 212 0.66 2.71 -48.47
CA ARG A 212 0.67 4.18 -48.49
C ARG A 212 2.09 4.76 -48.51
N TYR A 213 3.02 4.19 -47.73
CA TYR A 213 4.43 4.59 -47.77
C TYR A 213 5.08 4.33 -49.14
N GLY A 214 4.73 3.23 -49.80
CA GLY A 214 5.15 2.94 -51.18
C GLY A 214 4.70 4.01 -52.16
N CYS A 215 3.41 4.34 -52.15
CA CYS A 215 2.83 5.41 -52.98
C CYS A 215 3.48 6.77 -52.70
N GLN A 216 3.58 7.18 -51.42
CA GLN A 216 4.21 8.43 -51.02
C GLN A 216 5.68 8.53 -51.45
N LYS A 217 6.43 7.42 -51.41
CA LYS A 217 7.82 7.38 -51.89
C LYS A 217 7.91 7.62 -53.41
N TYR A 218 6.96 7.11 -54.19
CA TYR A 218 6.84 7.40 -55.62
C TYR A 218 6.43 8.87 -55.85
N GLU A 219 5.40 9.36 -55.15
CA GLU A 219 4.94 10.76 -55.23
C GLU A 219 6.07 11.75 -54.92
N ILE A 220 6.82 11.54 -53.84
CA ILE A 220 7.99 12.36 -53.48
C ILE A 220 9.05 12.35 -54.60
N THR A 221 9.21 11.23 -55.31
CA THR A 221 10.16 11.11 -56.43
C THR A 221 9.66 11.89 -57.65
N VAL A 222 8.38 11.75 -58.01
CA VAL A 222 7.75 12.53 -59.09
C VAL A 222 7.74 14.02 -58.78
N LEU A 223 7.46 14.42 -57.54
CA LEU A 223 7.47 15.82 -57.09
C LEU A 223 8.89 16.41 -57.13
N ARG A 224 9.93 15.67 -56.73
CA ARG A 224 11.33 16.11 -56.88
C ARG A 224 11.70 16.34 -58.35
N ASN A 225 11.29 15.44 -59.25
CA ASN A 225 11.54 15.60 -60.68
C ASN A 225 10.81 16.83 -61.22
N ARG A 226 9.50 16.98 -60.96
CA ARG A 226 8.70 18.16 -61.33
C ARG A 226 9.30 19.47 -60.81
N VAL A 227 9.74 19.50 -59.55
CA VAL A 227 10.42 20.67 -58.98
C VAL A 227 11.73 20.95 -59.73
N SER A 228 12.54 19.94 -60.03
CA SER A 228 13.76 20.11 -60.82
C SER A 228 13.46 20.63 -62.23
N ASP A 229 12.46 20.08 -62.91
CA ASP A 229 12.07 20.47 -64.27
C ASP A 229 11.53 21.91 -64.33
N HIS A 230 10.70 22.32 -63.36
CA HIS A 230 10.25 23.72 -63.25
C HIS A 230 11.35 24.68 -62.72
N GLN A 231 12.39 24.17 -62.05
CA GLN A 231 13.56 24.95 -61.61
C GLN A 231 14.73 24.98 -62.61
N LYS A 232 14.64 24.27 -63.75
CA LYS A 232 15.55 24.43 -64.90
C LYS A 232 15.33 25.82 -65.51
N ASN A 233 15.98 26.81 -64.89
CA ASN A 233 15.70 28.23 -65.09
C ASN A 233 15.68 28.66 -66.56
N THR A 234 14.69 29.46 -66.91
CA THR A 234 14.59 30.30 -68.11
C THR A 234 15.65 31.43 -68.17
N LYS A 235 16.80 31.24 -67.51
CA LYS A 235 17.93 32.17 -67.41
C LYS A 235 19.19 31.59 -68.08
N GLY A 236 19.02 31.07 -69.31
CA GLY A 236 20.07 30.36 -70.07
C GLY A 236 20.45 30.99 -71.41
N SER A 237 19.54 31.68 -72.11
CA SER A 237 19.86 32.29 -73.41
C SER A 237 20.41 33.71 -73.27
N ARG A 238 21.67 33.80 -72.82
CA ARG A 238 22.51 34.99 -73.05
C ARG A 238 23.80 34.56 -73.74
N SER A 239 23.65 34.14 -75.01
CA SER A 239 24.78 33.84 -75.90
C SER A 239 25.57 35.11 -76.23
N LYS A 240 26.39 35.58 -75.27
CA LYS A 240 27.35 36.66 -75.45
C LYS A 240 28.70 36.10 -75.94
N ARG A 241 28.67 35.14 -76.87
CA ARG A 241 29.86 34.61 -77.54
C ARG A 241 30.30 35.64 -78.59
N GLY A 242 31.06 36.64 -78.15
CA GLY A 242 31.57 37.70 -79.01
C GLY A 242 32.45 37.12 -80.11
N LEU A 243 31.95 37.15 -81.35
CA LEU A 243 32.70 36.72 -82.52
C LEU A 243 33.63 37.86 -82.93
N ARG A 244 34.94 37.70 -82.69
CA ARG A 244 35.95 38.59 -83.26
C ARG A 244 36.06 38.35 -84.77
N LYS A 245 35.85 39.40 -85.54
CA LYS A 245 36.48 39.67 -86.84
C LYS A 245 36.87 41.14 -86.85
#